data_AF-A0A8H8JWR5-F1
#
_entry.id   AF-A0A8H8JWR5-F1
#
_cell.length_a   1.000
_cell.length_b   1.000
_cell.length_c   1.000
_cell.angle_alpha   90.00
_cell.angle_beta   90.00
_cell.angle_gamma   90.00
#
_symmetry.space_group_name_H-M   'P 1'
#
loop_
_entity.id
_entity.type
_entity.pdbx_description
1 polymer ?
#
loop_
_entity_poly.entity_id
_entity_poly.type
_entity_poly.pdbx_seq_one_letter_code
_entity_poly.pdbx_strand_id
1 'polypeptide(L)'
;MQAIYTWLGFGTVHKWVDDFLSIQSPPGQFSPSEPNTFGDMQAIYDVADQLGWCWKRSKTRPFSTSFTYLGFAWDVTSRLVQIPDPKQHKYTERLKVWARQAKVTLKECQHLLGSLIHCCLVIPDGRPHLSGLIDFIAGFPHADKLRFLARKSTDRASSEADWWINKLSEPSLAFTISATPPRLNLRIYMDASSSFGLGVIFNNEWQAWRLLHGWDKDRRNIGWAEAVAVKLAVSWIAARGFRNVSSTVYCNNQGVVYAWKAGRSRNPQQNDAIMRALACCIEHNLRVDLVYVNTSNNPADRPSRGLQPLGHLTRASDTIPIAVTLRYLLSTAVF
;
A
#
# COMPACT_ATOMS: atom_id res chain seq x y z
N MET A 1 -23.03 -12.67 15.11
CA MET A 1 -22.60 -13.99 14.62
C MET A 1 -21.16 -14.30 15.00
N GLN A 2 -20.15 -13.56 14.53
CA GLN A 2 -18.76 -13.74 14.98
C GLN A 2 -18.67 -13.76 16.52
N ALA A 3 -19.20 -12.73 17.18
CA ALA A 3 -19.25 -12.67 18.64
C ALA A 3 -20.05 -13.81 19.30
N ILE A 4 -21.04 -14.39 18.61
CA ILE A 4 -21.88 -15.47 19.15
C ILE A 4 -21.10 -16.80 19.12
N TYR A 5 -20.52 -17.15 17.98
CA TYR A 5 -19.67 -18.34 17.87
C TYR A 5 -18.43 -18.24 18.77
N THR A 6 -17.80 -17.06 18.83
CA THR A 6 -16.68 -16.82 19.76
C THR A 6 -17.11 -16.92 21.23
N TRP A 7 -18.28 -16.38 21.61
CA TRP A 7 -18.79 -16.45 22.98
C TRP A 7 -19.22 -17.87 23.38
N LEU A 8 -19.76 -18.65 22.43
CA LEU A 8 -20.12 -20.04 22.63
C LEU A 8 -18.91 -21.01 22.56
N GLY A 9 -17.68 -20.51 22.32
CA GLY A 9 -16.47 -21.34 22.25
C GLY A 9 -16.35 -22.17 20.96
N PHE A 10 -17.03 -21.79 19.88
CA PHE A 10 -17.02 -22.51 18.60
C PHE A 10 -16.17 -21.78 17.55
N GLY A 11 -15.00 -22.33 17.24
CA GLY A 11 -14.12 -21.88 16.15
C GLY A 11 -13.83 -20.37 16.07
N THR A 12 -13.34 -19.95 14.90
CA THR A 12 -13.26 -18.52 14.53
C THR A 12 -14.09 -18.29 13.27
N VAL A 13 -15.02 -17.33 13.29
CA VAL A 13 -15.84 -16.99 12.12
C VAL A 13 -15.57 -15.55 11.70
N HIS A 14 -15.11 -15.36 10.47
CA HIS A 14 -15.04 -14.06 9.82
C HIS A 14 -16.27 -13.84 8.94
N LYS A 15 -16.87 -12.65 9.05
CA LYS A 15 -18.02 -12.24 8.25
C LYS A 15 -17.65 -11.00 7.43
N TRP A 16 -18.06 -10.98 6.17
CA TRP A 16 -18.06 -9.80 5.34
C TRP A 16 -19.33 -9.74 4.48
N VAL A 17 -20.19 -8.76 4.73
CA VAL A 17 -21.53 -8.65 4.09
C VAL A 17 -22.29 -9.99 4.20
N ASP A 18 -22.39 -10.75 3.11
CA ASP A 18 -23.10 -12.04 3.03
C ASP A 18 -22.15 -13.25 3.02
N ASP A 19 -20.84 -13.02 2.98
CA ASP A 19 -19.80 -14.06 2.94
C ASP A 19 -19.29 -14.39 4.34
N PHE A 20 -19.25 -15.69 4.65
CA PHE A 20 -18.78 -16.23 5.93
C PHE A 20 -17.59 -17.16 5.70
N LEU A 21 -16.57 -17.02 6.54
CA LEU A 21 -15.40 -17.88 6.58
C LEU A 21 -15.26 -18.44 7.99
N SER A 22 -15.52 -19.73 8.13
CA SER A 22 -15.31 -20.47 9.38
C SER A 22 -13.95 -21.13 9.36
N ILE A 23 -13.14 -20.87 10.39
CA ILE A 23 -11.78 -21.38 10.56
C ILE A 23 -11.75 -22.25 11.81
N GLN A 24 -11.15 -23.44 11.67
CA GLN A 24 -10.89 -24.36 12.77
C GLN A 24 -9.51 -25.00 12.61
N SER A 25 -8.94 -25.45 13.73
CA SER A 25 -7.74 -26.28 13.71
C SER A 25 -8.02 -27.65 13.08
N PRO A 26 -7.02 -28.28 12.45
CA PRO A 26 -7.19 -29.61 11.88
C PRO A 26 -7.67 -30.63 12.93
N PRO A 27 -8.53 -31.60 12.55
CA PRO A 27 -8.98 -32.65 13.46
C PRO A 27 -7.79 -33.39 14.08
N GLY A 28 -7.80 -33.59 15.40
CA GLY A 28 -6.79 -34.37 16.13
C GLY A 28 -5.55 -33.59 16.61
N GLN A 29 -5.37 -32.33 16.19
CA GLN A 29 -4.36 -31.43 16.77
C GLN A 29 -5.00 -30.59 17.89
N PHE A 30 -5.33 -31.24 19.00
CA PHE A 30 -5.85 -30.56 20.19
C PHE A 30 -4.70 -29.89 20.96
N SER A 31 -4.65 -28.57 20.96
CA SER A 31 -3.90 -27.84 21.98
C SER A 31 -4.86 -27.50 23.13
N PRO A 32 -4.50 -27.74 24.41
CA PRO A 32 -5.31 -27.31 25.56
C PRO A 32 -5.62 -25.80 25.58
N SER A 33 -4.85 -25.00 24.83
CA SER A 33 -5.04 -23.56 24.67
C SER A 33 -5.93 -23.16 23.49
N GLU A 34 -6.31 -24.08 22.59
CA GLU A 34 -7.15 -23.82 21.41
C GLU A 34 -8.29 -24.86 21.27
N PRO A 35 -9.33 -24.76 22.09
CA PRO A 35 -10.41 -25.77 22.15
C PRO A 35 -11.42 -25.71 21.00
N ASN A 36 -11.24 -24.82 20.03
CA ASN A 36 -12.34 -24.33 19.19
C ASN A 36 -12.40 -25.04 17.83
N THR A 37 -12.96 -26.25 17.79
CA THR A 37 -13.31 -26.95 16.53
C THR A 37 -14.83 -26.95 16.33
N PHE A 38 -15.29 -26.78 15.09
CA PHE A 38 -16.72 -26.97 14.77
C PHE A 38 -17.08 -28.46 14.68
N GLY A 39 -16.07 -29.34 14.61
CA GLY A 39 -16.24 -30.76 14.33
C GLY A 39 -16.61 -30.96 12.86
N ASP A 40 -17.89 -30.74 12.55
CA ASP A 40 -18.42 -30.78 11.19
C ASP A 40 -19.14 -29.48 10.81
N MET A 41 -19.60 -29.43 9.56
CA MET A 41 -20.34 -28.27 9.05
C MET A 41 -21.78 -28.20 9.59
N GLN A 42 -22.34 -29.33 10.03
CA GLN A 42 -23.71 -29.41 10.53
C GLN A 42 -23.85 -28.63 11.83
N ALA A 43 -22.85 -28.64 12.70
CA ALA A 43 -22.82 -27.82 13.90
C ALA A 43 -22.99 -26.31 13.61
N ILE A 44 -22.48 -25.83 12.48
CA ILE A 44 -22.66 -24.43 12.06
C ILE A 44 -24.10 -24.19 11.62
N TYR A 45 -24.70 -25.13 10.89
CA TYR A 45 -26.10 -25.01 10.47
C TYR A 45 -27.06 -25.12 11.65
N ASP A 46 -26.78 -25.95 12.65
CA ASP A 46 -27.68 -26.10 13.80
C ASP A 46 -27.84 -24.77 14.54
N VAL A 47 -26.74 -24.04 14.75
CA VAL A 47 -26.77 -22.70 15.33
C VAL A 47 -27.47 -21.71 14.39
N ALA A 48 -27.19 -21.77 13.09
CA ALA A 48 -27.83 -20.88 12.12
C ALA A 48 -29.35 -21.08 12.05
N ASP A 49 -29.81 -22.32 12.03
CA ASP A 49 -31.20 -22.72 11.93
C ASP A 49 -31.96 -22.37 13.22
N GLN A 50 -31.35 -22.56 14.40
CA GLN A 50 -31.91 -22.09 15.68
C GLN A 50 -32.12 -20.58 15.72
N LEU A 51 -31.24 -19.82 15.06
CA LEU A 51 -31.34 -18.36 14.95
C LEU A 51 -32.24 -17.90 13.79
N GLY A 52 -32.82 -18.84 13.02
CA GLY A 52 -33.69 -18.54 11.88
C GLY A 52 -32.95 -17.98 10.65
N TRP A 53 -31.65 -18.28 10.49
CA TRP A 53 -30.87 -17.80 9.34
C TRP A 53 -30.99 -18.72 8.13
N CYS A 54 -31.62 -18.20 7.06
CA CYS A 54 -31.82 -18.93 5.81
C CYS A 54 -30.55 -19.00 4.94
N TRP A 55 -29.58 -19.82 5.33
CA TRP A 55 -28.37 -20.04 4.54
C TRP A 55 -28.60 -20.96 3.35
N LYS A 56 -28.04 -20.56 2.19
CA LYS A 56 -28.04 -21.41 1.00
C LYS A 56 -26.97 -22.49 1.15
N ARG A 57 -27.36 -23.67 1.63
CA ARG A 57 -26.45 -24.81 1.84
C ARG A 57 -25.64 -25.18 0.59
N SER A 58 -26.23 -25.01 -0.60
CA SER A 58 -25.57 -25.24 -1.90
C SER A 58 -24.37 -24.33 -2.19
N LYS A 59 -24.23 -23.19 -1.50
CA LYS A 59 -23.09 -22.29 -1.63
C LYS A 59 -21.96 -22.61 -0.65
N THR A 60 -22.22 -23.44 0.35
CA THR A 60 -21.23 -23.77 1.36
C THR A 60 -20.22 -24.76 0.81
N ARG A 61 -18.97 -24.58 1.18
CA ARG A 61 -17.86 -25.45 0.80
C ARG A 61 -17.32 -26.17 2.04
N PRO A 62 -16.91 -27.43 1.93
CA PRO A 62 -16.31 -28.17 3.03
C PRO A 62 -15.04 -27.46 3.52
N PHE A 63 -14.66 -27.74 4.77
CA PHE A 63 -13.39 -27.30 5.29
C PHE A 63 -12.26 -27.80 4.39
N SER A 64 -11.33 -26.90 4.08
CA SER A 64 -10.22 -27.16 3.17
C SER A 64 -9.09 -26.19 3.50
N THR A 65 -7.85 -26.62 3.28
CA THR A 65 -6.67 -25.75 3.37
C THR A 65 -6.59 -24.76 2.20
N SER A 66 -7.31 -25.04 1.11
CA SER A 66 -7.39 -24.18 -0.07
C SER A 66 -8.84 -23.87 -0.42
N PHE A 67 -9.19 -22.58 -0.51
CA PHE A 67 -10.57 -22.14 -0.69
C PHE A 67 -10.66 -20.76 -1.34
N THR A 68 -11.86 -20.41 -1.82
CA THR A 68 -12.13 -19.05 -2.35
C THR A 68 -12.93 -18.25 -1.32
N TYR A 69 -12.43 -17.08 -0.93
CA TYR A 69 -13.12 -16.15 -0.03
C TYR A 69 -12.88 -14.71 -0.47
N LEU A 70 -13.95 -13.89 -0.49
CA LEU A 70 -13.95 -12.53 -1.04
C LEU A 70 -13.43 -12.44 -2.47
N GLY A 71 -13.55 -13.54 -3.22
CA GLY A 71 -13.09 -13.65 -4.59
C GLY A 71 -11.57 -13.77 -4.75
N PHE A 72 -10.84 -14.10 -3.69
CA PHE A 72 -9.44 -14.53 -3.74
C PHE A 72 -9.34 -16.03 -3.49
N ALA A 73 -8.37 -16.68 -4.12
CA ALA A 73 -8.00 -18.05 -3.78
C ALA A 73 -6.96 -18.00 -2.65
N TRP A 74 -7.26 -18.67 -1.56
CA TRP A 74 -6.43 -18.78 -0.38
C TRP A 74 -5.84 -20.19 -0.34
N ASP A 75 -4.56 -20.29 -0.03
CA ASP A 75 -3.87 -21.52 0.33
C ASP A 75 -3.20 -21.29 1.69
N VAL A 76 -3.79 -21.88 2.73
CA VAL A 76 -3.34 -21.73 4.12
C VAL A 76 -2.01 -22.45 4.34
N THR A 77 -1.82 -23.61 3.69
CA THR A 77 -0.60 -24.43 3.83
C THR A 77 0.60 -23.66 3.29
N SER A 78 0.46 -23.09 2.09
CA SER A 78 1.51 -22.30 1.44
C SER A 78 1.54 -20.84 1.91
N ARG A 79 0.56 -20.42 2.73
CA ARG A 79 0.34 -19.02 3.15
C ARG A 79 0.25 -18.06 1.98
N LEU A 80 -0.47 -18.46 0.94
CA LEU A 80 -0.65 -17.67 -0.27
C LEU A 80 -2.08 -17.16 -0.38
N VAL A 81 -2.21 -15.94 -0.86
CA VAL A 81 -3.48 -15.41 -1.36
C VAL A 81 -3.27 -14.91 -2.78
N GLN A 82 -4.14 -15.28 -3.70
CA GLN A 82 -3.99 -14.96 -5.11
C GLN A 82 -5.32 -14.57 -5.75
N ILE A 83 -5.24 -13.79 -6.83
CA ILE A 83 -6.37 -13.53 -7.71
C ILE A 83 -6.62 -14.81 -8.52
N PRO A 84 -7.82 -15.43 -8.50
CA PRO A 84 -8.07 -16.64 -9.27
C PRO A 84 -7.89 -16.41 -10.77
N ASP A 85 -7.32 -17.38 -11.50
CA ASP A 85 -7.02 -17.26 -12.94
C ASP A 85 -8.19 -16.77 -13.80
N PRO A 86 -9.43 -17.25 -13.62
CA PRO A 86 -10.56 -16.76 -14.40
C PRO A 86 -10.82 -15.26 -14.18
N LYS A 87 -10.57 -14.77 -12.96
CA LYS A 87 -10.71 -13.36 -12.60
C LYS A 87 -9.52 -12.54 -13.12
N GLN A 88 -8.30 -13.05 -13.01
CA GLN A 88 -7.11 -12.44 -13.60
C GLN A 88 -7.32 -12.24 -15.11
N HIS A 89 -7.67 -13.29 -15.85
CA HIS A 89 -7.95 -13.21 -17.29
C HIS A 89 -9.05 -12.17 -17.61
N LYS A 90 -10.16 -12.20 -16.86
CA LYS A 90 -11.25 -11.23 -17.00
C LYS A 90 -10.80 -9.78 -16.81
N TYR A 91 -9.91 -9.52 -15.85
CA TYR A 91 -9.40 -8.17 -15.57
C TYR A 91 -8.37 -7.73 -16.61
N THR A 92 -7.47 -8.63 -17.03
CA THR A 92 -6.51 -8.39 -18.11
C THR A 92 -7.21 -8.05 -19.42
N GLU A 93 -8.23 -8.81 -19.82
CA GLU A 93 -8.99 -8.52 -21.04
C GLU A 93 -9.78 -7.20 -20.93
N ARG A 94 -10.35 -6.90 -19.77
CA ARG A 94 -11.01 -5.60 -19.52
C ARG A 94 -10.05 -4.43 -19.70
N LEU A 95 -8.82 -4.53 -19.20
CA LEU A 95 -7.77 -3.53 -19.39
C LEU A 95 -7.40 -3.38 -20.86
N LYS A 96 -7.14 -4.50 -21.56
CA LYS A 96 -6.80 -4.47 -23.00
C LYS A 96 -7.89 -3.84 -23.83
N VAL A 97 -9.16 -4.15 -23.55
CA VAL A 97 -10.30 -3.53 -24.22
C VAL A 97 -10.32 -2.03 -23.93
N TRP A 98 -10.21 -1.61 -22.66
CA TRP A 98 -10.20 -0.20 -22.28
C TRP A 98 -9.04 0.57 -22.93
N ALA A 99 -7.84 0.00 -22.95
CA ALA A 99 -6.63 0.63 -23.51
C ALA A 99 -6.69 0.81 -25.03
N ARG A 100 -7.42 -0.06 -25.75
CA ARG A 100 -7.61 0.05 -27.21
C ARG A 100 -8.70 1.05 -27.61
N GLN A 101 -9.54 1.49 -26.69
CA GLN A 101 -10.61 2.43 -27.01
C GLN A 101 -10.08 3.83 -27.28
N ALA A 102 -10.54 4.45 -28.37
CA ALA A 102 -10.19 5.84 -28.67
C ALA A 102 -10.77 6.84 -27.65
N LYS A 103 -11.94 6.51 -27.08
CA LYS A 103 -12.61 7.28 -26.03
C LYS A 103 -13.31 6.31 -25.08
N VAL A 104 -13.28 6.63 -23.79
CA VAL A 104 -13.86 5.82 -22.71
C VAL A 104 -14.82 6.68 -21.87
N THR A 105 -15.88 6.07 -21.36
CA THR A 105 -16.88 6.71 -20.50
C THR A 105 -16.50 6.68 -19.03
N LEU A 106 -17.13 7.54 -18.22
CA LEU A 106 -16.96 7.52 -16.76
C LEU A 106 -17.30 6.15 -16.16
N LYS A 107 -18.39 5.54 -16.59
CA LYS A 107 -18.85 4.23 -16.09
C LYS A 107 -17.84 3.12 -16.37
N GLU A 108 -17.25 3.11 -17.56
CA GLU A 108 -16.19 2.14 -17.91
C GLU A 108 -14.94 2.34 -17.04
N CYS A 109 -14.53 3.59 -16.83
CA CYS A 109 -13.38 3.90 -15.99
C CYS A 109 -13.61 3.52 -14.53
N GLN A 110 -14.79 3.80 -13.97
CA GLN A 110 -15.16 3.41 -12.60
C GLN A 110 -15.19 1.89 -12.43
N HIS A 111 -15.75 1.17 -13.41
CA HIS A 111 -15.79 -0.29 -13.40
C HIS A 111 -14.38 -0.91 -13.52
N LEU A 112 -13.51 -0.31 -14.34
CA LEU A 112 -12.10 -0.68 -14.40
C LEU A 112 -11.40 -0.42 -13.06
N LEU A 113 -11.52 0.80 -12.52
CA LEU A 113 -10.92 1.20 -11.24
C LEU A 113 -11.34 0.26 -10.10
N GLY A 114 -12.62 -0.11 -10.01
CA GLY A 114 -13.10 -1.06 -9.00
C GLY A 114 -12.42 -2.43 -9.10
N SER A 115 -12.07 -2.86 -10.32
CA SER A 115 -11.33 -4.12 -10.54
C SER A 115 -9.90 -4.00 -10.04
N LEU A 116 -9.21 -2.90 -10.35
CA LEU A 116 -7.82 -2.68 -9.98
C LEU A 116 -7.65 -2.41 -8.47
N ILE A 117 -8.61 -1.73 -7.84
CA ILE A 117 -8.66 -1.58 -6.37
C ILE A 117 -8.75 -2.96 -5.70
N HIS A 118 -9.54 -3.87 -6.26
CA HIS A 118 -9.61 -5.25 -5.75
C HIS A 118 -8.27 -5.98 -5.94
N CYS A 119 -7.60 -5.83 -7.09
CA CYS A 119 -6.26 -6.37 -7.29
C CYS A 119 -5.24 -5.84 -6.26
N CYS A 120 -5.35 -4.57 -5.85
CA CYS A 120 -4.44 -3.95 -4.87
C CYS A 120 -4.49 -4.56 -3.45
N LEU A 121 -5.42 -5.47 -3.18
CA LEU A 121 -5.44 -6.26 -1.94
C LEU A 121 -4.39 -7.39 -1.96
N VAL A 122 -4.01 -7.86 -3.15
CA VAL A 122 -3.00 -8.92 -3.37
C VAL A 122 -1.74 -8.33 -4.04
N ILE A 123 -1.87 -7.19 -4.72
CA ILE A 123 -0.78 -6.50 -5.43
C ILE A 123 -0.62 -5.09 -4.83
N PRO A 124 -0.10 -4.93 -3.59
CA PRO A 124 -0.07 -3.63 -2.91
C PRO A 124 0.76 -2.58 -3.65
N ASP A 125 1.79 -3.01 -4.36
CA ASP A 125 2.63 -2.21 -5.26
C ASP A 125 1.87 -1.65 -6.47
N GLY A 126 0.64 -2.13 -6.74
CA GLY A 126 -0.24 -1.57 -7.75
C GLY A 126 -0.96 -0.27 -7.35
N ARG A 127 -1.01 0.09 -6.06
CA ARG A 127 -1.74 1.28 -5.58
C ARG A 127 -1.28 2.60 -6.21
N PRO A 128 0.03 2.86 -6.37
CA PRO A 128 0.50 4.04 -7.07
C PRO A 128 0.06 4.10 -8.54
N HIS A 129 -0.11 2.95 -9.19
CA HIS A 129 -0.57 2.81 -10.58
C HIS A 129 -2.09 2.92 -10.73
N LEU A 130 -2.80 3.40 -9.71
CA LEU A 130 -4.20 3.82 -9.81
C LEU A 130 -4.33 5.34 -9.98
N SER A 131 -3.25 6.09 -9.75
CA SER A 131 -3.32 7.54 -9.54
C SER A 131 -3.77 8.31 -10.79
N GLY A 132 -3.24 7.96 -11.97
CA GLY A 132 -3.63 8.51 -13.26
C GLY A 132 -5.05 8.17 -13.65
N LEU A 133 -5.48 6.92 -13.44
CA LEU A 133 -6.88 6.53 -13.69
C LEU A 133 -7.85 7.27 -12.77
N ILE A 134 -7.53 7.42 -11.48
CA ILE A 134 -8.34 8.18 -10.51
C ILE A 134 -8.42 9.65 -10.90
N ASP A 135 -7.28 10.26 -11.25
CA ASP A 135 -7.24 11.66 -11.71
C ASP A 135 -8.06 11.87 -12.97
N PHE A 136 -7.99 10.92 -13.91
CA PHE A 136 -8.78 10.95 -15.13
C PHE A 136 -10.28 10.85 -14.85
N ILE A 137 -10.69 9.93 -13.97
CA ILE A 137 -12.08 9.77 -13.51
C ILE A 137 -12.59 11.05 -12.84
N ALA A 138 -11.79 11.65 -11.95
CA ALA A 138 -12.14 12.88 -11.25
C ALA A 138 -12.34 14.08 -12.19
N GLY A 139 -11.79 14.02 -13.40
CA GLY A 139 -11.98 15.04 -14.42
C GLY A 139 -13.33 14.98 -15.13
N PHE A 140 -14.11 13.91 -15.00
CA PHE A 140 -15.42 13.80 -15.65
C PHE A 140 -16.48 14.64 -14.93
N PRO A 141 -17.44 15.23 -15.66
CA PRO A 141 -18.58 15.90 -15.05
C PRO A 141 -19.53 14.89 -14.40
N HIS A 142 -20.11 15.26 -13.26
CA HIS A 142 -21.07 14.41 -12.52
C HIS A 142 -22.54 14.69 -12.85
N ALA A 143 -22.83 15.59 -13.80
CA ALA A 143 -24.19 15.86 -14.23
C ALA A 143 -24.77 14.66 -14.98
N ASP A 144 -25.98 14.20 -14.60
CA ASP A 144 -26.62 13.00 -15.16
C ASP A 144 -26.75 13.05 -16.70
N LYS A 145 -27.04 14.23 -17.26
CA LYS A 145 -27.09 14.46 -18.72
C LYS A 145 -25.78 14.16 -19.46
N LEU A 146 -24.64 14.09 -18.75
CA LEU A 146 -23.31 13.82 -19.29
C LEU A 146 -22.79 12.42 -18.92
N ARG A 147 -23.64 11.53 -18.38
CA ARG A 147 -23.23 10.18 -17.95
C ARG A 147 -22.63 9.30 -19.05
N PHE A 148 -22.97 9.58 -20.31
CA PHE A 148 -22.46 8.87 -21.49
C PHE A 148 -21.32 9.63 -22.21
N LEU A 149 -20.83 10.74 -21.64
CA LEU A 149 -19.70 11.46 -22.19
C LEU A 149 -18.47 10.54 -22.23
N ALA A 150 -17.92 10.36 -23.43
CA ALA A 150 -16.69 9.62 -23.65
C ALA A 150 -15.52 10.58 -23.90
N ARG A 151 -14.37 10.32 -23.27
CA ARG A 151 -13.16 11.14 -23.37
C ARG A 151 -11.97 10.27 -23.76
N LYS A 152 -11.01 10.84 -24.50
CA LYS A 152 -9.72 10.19 -24.73
C LYS A 152 -9.01 10.04 -23.38
N SER A 153 -8.45 8.87 -23.11
CA SER A 153 -7.62 8.65 -21.93
C SER A 153 -6.39 9.55 -21.95
N THR A 154 -5.93 9.96 -20.78
CA THR A 154 -4.66 10.70 -20.65
C THR A 154 -3.49 9.73 -20.77
N ASP A 155 -2.34 10.21 -21.26
CA ASP A 155 -1.11 9.40 -21.38
C ASP A 155 -0.72 8.70 -20.07
N ARG A 156 -0.90 9.38 -18.92
CA ARG A 156 -0.65 8.79 -17.58
C ARG A 156 -1.56 7.59 -17.30
N ALA A 157 -2.86 7.73 -17.53
CA ALA A 157 -3.81 6.64 -17.33
C ALA A 157 -3.57 5.47 -18.30
N SER A 158 -3.16 5.76 -19.54
CA SER A 158 -2.79 4.73 -20.52
C SER A 158 -1.52 3.98 -20.10
N SER A 159 -0.46 4.70 -19.70
CA SER A 159 0.79 4.09 -19.21
C SER A 159 0.58 3.24 -17.95
N GLU A 160 -0.29 3.67 -17.02
CA GLU A 160 -0.67 2.85 -15.87
C GLU A 160 -1.50 1.62 -16.28
N ALA A 161 -2.38 1.73 -17.27
CA ALA A 161 -3.09 0.56 -17.81
C ALA A 161 -2.13 -0.46 -18.43
N ASP A 162 -1.10 0.00 -19.16
CA ASP A 162 -0.05 -0.89 -19.70
C ASP A 162 0.72 -1.59 -18.59
N TRP A 163 1.07 -0.88 -17.52
CA TRP A 163 1.67 -1.48 -16.34
C TRP A 163 0.78 -2.58 -15.75
N TRP A 164 -0.52 -2.31 -15.60
CA TRP A 164 -1.47 -3.31 -15.09
C TRP A 164 -1.66 -4.51 -16.03
N ILE A 165 -1.65 -4.30 -17.35
CA ILE A 165 -1.70 -5.40 -18.33
C ILE A 165 -0.48 -6.29 -18.17
N ASN A 166 0.72 -5.70 -18.06
CA ASN A 166 1.95 -6.45 -17.86
C ASN A 166 1.91 -7.20 -16.53
N LYS A 167 1.55 -6.51 -15.43
CA LYS A 167 1.47 -7.10 -14.09
C LYS A 167 0.49 -8.26 -14.07
N LEU A 168 -0.73 -8.07 -14.57
CA LEU A 168 -1.76 -9.12 -14.60
C LEU A 168 -1.51 -10.20 -15.66
N SER A 169 -0.46 -10.09 -16.47
CA SER A 169 -0.03 -11.15 -17.38
C SER A 169 1.08 -12.02 -16.78
N GLU A 170 1.55 -11.70 -15.57
CA GLU A 170 2.50 -12.55 -14.84
C GLU A 170 1.87 -13.92 -14.49
N PRO A 171 2.61 -15.04 -14.61
CA PRO A 171 2.07 -16.38 -14.40
C PRO A 171 1.58 -16.65 -12.96
N SER A 172 2.10 -15.91 -11.98
CA SER A 172 1.71 -16.02 -10.59
C SER A 172 1.54 -14.64 -9.99
N LEU A 173 0.33 -14.37 -9.50
CA LEU A 173 -0.04 -13.16 -8.76
C LEU A 173 -0.36 -13.49 -7.30
N ALA A 174 0.42 -14.41 -6.73
CA ALA A 174 0.27 -14.79 -5.34
C ALA A 174 1.00 -13.80 -4.43
N PHE A 175 0.28 -13.29 -3.44
CA PHE A 175 0.86 -12.60 -2.30
C PHE A 175 1.14 -13.61 -1.19
N THR A 176 2.38 -13.62 -0.71
CA THR A 176 2.76 -14.43 0.44
C THR A 176 2.40 -13.70 1.73
N ILE A 177 1.59 -14.35 2.56
CA ILE A 177 1.23 -13.88 3.89
C ILE A 177 2.42 -14.20 4.81
N SER A 178 3.27 -13.21 5.01
CA SER A 178 4.37 -13.26 5.96
C SER A 178 3.96 -12.66 7.31
N ALA A 179 4.64 -13.11 8.36
CA ALA A 179 4.55 -12.44 9.65
C ALA A 179 5.02 -10.98 9.49
N THR A 180 4.39 -10.06 10.22
CA THR A 180 4.84 -8.67 10.23
C THR A 180 6.31 -8.62 10.67
N PRO A 181 7.21 -7.96 9.93
CA PRO A 181 8.61 -7.90 10.29
C PRO A 181 8.82 -7.34 11.71
N PRO A 182 9.81 -7.81 12.49
CA PRO A 182 10.06 -7.33 13.85
C PRO A 182 10.19 -5.80 13.91
N ARG A 183 9.58 -5.18 14.93
CA ARG A 183 9.64 -3.72 15.11
C ARG A 183 10.95 -3.31 15.76
N LEU A 184 11.67 -2.39 15.12
CA LEU A 184 12.86 -1.74 15.67
C LEU A 184 12.55 -0.32 16.12
N ASN A 185 13.08 0.05 17.28
CA ASN A 185 12.97 1.39 17.85
C ASN A 185 14.09 2.31 17.31
N LEU A 186 14.06 2.56 16.00
CA LEU A 186 14.96 3.51 15.33
C LEU A 186 14.38 4.92 15.46
N ARG A 187 15.23 5.91 15.78
CA ARG A 187 14.82 7.32 15.81
C ARG A 187 15.00 7.91 14.42
N ILE A 188 13.93 7.90 13.62
CA ILE A 188 14.00 8.39 12.23
C ILE A 188 13.05 9.57 12.06
N TYR A 189 13.62 10.74 11.78
CA TYR A 189 12.88 11.97 11.55
C TYR A 189 13.25 12.53 10.19
N MET A 190 12.29 13.14 9.51
CA MET A 190 12.53 13.82 8.25
C MET A 190 11.72 15.10 8.15
N ASP A 191 12.22 16.03 7.35
CA ASP A 191 11.56 17.31 7.09
C ASP A 191 12.02 17.86 5.73
N ALA A 192 11.19 18.71 5.13
CA ALA A 192 11.52 19.46 3.93
C ALA A 192 11.17 20.93 4.10
N SER A 193 12.08 21.81 3.69
CA SER A 193 11.85 23.24 3.59
C SER A 193 12.09 23.74 2.17
N SER A 194 11.17 24.56 1.66
CA SER A 194 11.33 25.23 0.37
C SER A 194 12.48 26.25 0.37
N SER A 195 12.91 26.72 1.55
CA SER A 195 13.99 27.71 1.68
C SER A 195 15.39 27.14 1.48
N PHE A 196 15.57 25.83 1.68
CA PHE A 196 16.89 25.20 1.60
C PHE A 196 16.81 23.79 1.02
N GLY A 197 16.19 22.84 1.71
CA GLY A 197 16.00 21.51 1.17
C GLY A 197 15.47 20.49 2.16
N LEU A 198 16.13 19.34 2.25
CA LEU A 198 15.67 18.16 2.96
C LEU A 198 16.59 17.86 4.14
N GLY A 199 16.04 17.43 5.26
CA GLY A 199 16.78 16.93 6.41
C GLY A 199 16.28 15.55 6.80
N VAL A 200 17.20 14.63 7.10
CA VAL A 200 16.87 13.33 7.69
C VAL A 200 17.78 13.09 8.88
N ILE A 201 17.20 12.62 9.97
CA ILE A 201 17.88 12.13 11.16
C ILE A 201 17.67 10.63 11.24
N PHE A 202 18.76 9.91 11.49
CA PHE A 202 18.77 8.47 11.71
C PHE A 202 19.54 8.19 13.00
N ASN A 203 18.83 7.77 14.04
CA ASN A 203 19.36 7.61 15.39
C ASN A 203 20.04 8.89 15.91
N ASN A 204 21.37 8.88 16.01
CA ASN A 204 22.16 10.02 16.47
C ASN A 204 22.86 10.74 15.32
N GLU A 205 22.62 10.33 14.08
CA GLU A 205 23.23 10.90 12.90
C GLU A 205 22.23 11.70 12.08
N TRP A 206 22.71 12.69 11.35
CA TRP A 206 21.89 13.48 10.46
C TRP A 206 22.57 13.77 9.13
N GLN A 207 21.76 13.97 8.11
CA GLN A 207 22.20 14.38 6.78
C GLN A 207 21.16 15.33 6.20
N ALA A 208 21.63 16.28 5.39
CA ALA A 208 20.76 17.18 4.66
C ALA A 208 21.15 17.28 3.19
N TRP A 209 20.17 17.69 2.39
CA TRP A 209 20.29 17.89 0.96
C TRP A 209 19.71 19.24 0.59
N ARG A 210 20.39 19.96 -0.28
CA ARG A 210 19.91 21.25 -0.80
C ARG A 210 19.04 21.01 -2.03
N LEU A 211 17.88 21.65 -2.07
CA LEU A 211 17.06 21.76 -3.27
C LEU A 211 17.73 22.72 -4.25
N LEU A 212 17.95 22.24 -5.48
CA LEU A 212 18.62 23.00 -6.54
C LEU A 212 17.63 23.93 -7.25
N HIS A 213 18.16 24.93 -7.96
CA HIS A 213 17.32 25.85 -8.72
C HIS A 213 16.43 25.10 -9.73
N GLY A 214 15.14 25.43 -9.77
CA GLY A 214 14.15 24.78 -10.64
C GLY A 214 13.57 23.48 -10.09
N TRP A 215 13.82 23.15 -8.82
CA TRP A 215 13.24 21.97 -8.17
C TRP A 215 11.70 22.01 -8.16
N ASP A 216 11.10 23.18 -8.10
CA ASP A 216 9.66 23.47 -7.98
C ASP A 216 8.93 23.55 -9.34
N LYS A 217 9.59 23.13 -10.42
CA LYS A 217 8.99 23.00 -11.76
C LYS A 217 8.22 21.68 -11.92
N ASP A 218 7.44 21.57 -12.99
CA ASP A 218 6.76 20.32 -13.37
C ASP A 218 5.88 19.75 -12.24
N ARG A 219 5.08 20.64 -11.65
CA ARG A 219 4.16 20.35 -10.53
C ARG A 219 4.84 19.87 -9.24
N ARG A 220 6.17 19.88 -9.14
CA ARG A 220 6.85 19.63 -7.86
C ARG A 220 6.52 20.76 -6.90
N ASN A 221 6.14 20.38 -5.69
CA ASN A 221 5.81 21.29 -4.61
C ASN A 221 6.45 20.76 -3.32
N ILE A 222 6.20 21.43 -2.19
CA ILE A 222 6.76 20.96 -0.91
C ILE A 222 6.36 19.51 -0.58
N GLY A 223 5.15 19.07 -0.96
CA GLY A 223 4.72 17.68 -0.78
C GLY A 223 5.56 16.66 -1.58
N TRP A 224 6.08 17.05 -2.74
CA TRP A 224 7.07 16.25 -3.47
C TRP A 224 8.40 16.17 -2.71
N ALA A 225 8.91 17.30 -2.22
CA ALA A 225 10.16 17.35 -1.46
C ALA A 225 10.09 16.46 -0.20
N GLU A 226 8.97 16.53 0.51
CA GLU A 226 8.66 15.64 1.65
C GLU A 226 8.63 14.16 1.23
N ALA A 227 7.96 13.80 0.14
CA ALA A 227 7.95 12.41 -0.33
C ALA A 227 9.36 11.93 -0.74
N VAL A 228 10.21 12.80 -1.27
CA VAL A 228 11.61 12.48 -1.53
C VAL A 228 12.39 12.27 -0.23
N ALA A 229 12.13 13.07 0.81
CA ALA A 229 12.73 12.85 2.10
C ALA A 229 12.25 11.53 2.77
N VAL A 230 11.01 11.08 2.53
CA VAL A 230 10.59 9.70 2.88
C VAL A 230 11.46 8.68 2.15
N LYS A 231 11.64 8.83 0.83
CA LYS A 231 12.51 7.95 0.04
C LYS A 231 13.94 7.92 0.59
N LEU A 232 14.50 9.06 0.99
CA LEU A 232 15.84 9.15 1.57
C LEU A 232 15.91 8.45 2.93
N ALA A 233 14.92 8.63 3.80
CA ALA A 233 14.84 7.93 5.08
C ALA A 233 14.77 6.40 4.89
N VAL A 234 13.93 5.91 3.96
CA VAL A 234 13.85 4.49 3.60
C VAL A 234 15.18 3.98 3.04
N SER A 235 15.79 4.74 2.14
CA SER A 235 17.10 4.40 1.56
C SER A 235 18.18 4.33 2.65
N TRP A 236 18.10 5.16 3.68
CA TRP A 236 19.05 5.15 4.80
C TRP A 236 18.89 3.90 5.67
N ILE A 237 17.65 3.50 5.98
CA ILE A 237 17.38 2.23 6.67
C ILE A 237 18.04 1.07 5.90
N ALA A 238 17.79 0.98 4.59
CA ALA A 238 18.37 -0.04 3.73
C ALA A 238 19.91 0.01 3.69
N ALA A 239 20.49 1.21 3.55
CA ALA A 239 21.95 1.40 3.49
C ALA A 239 22.66 1.02 4.79
N ARG A 240 21.98 1.07 5.94
CA ARG A 240 22.49 0.58 7.24
C ARG A 240 22.43 -0.95 7.37
N GLY A 241 22.01 -1.65 6.32
CA GLY A 241 21.95 -3.11 6.29
C GLY A 241 20.67 -3.70 6.90
N PHE A 242 19.71 -2.87 7.32
CA PHE A 242 18.45 -3.39 7.83
C PHE A 242 17.64 -4.07 6.72
N ARG A 243 17.17 -5.29 7.01
CA ARG A 243 16.31 -6.11 6.15
C ARG A 243 15.29 -6.83 7.01
N ASN A 244 14.08 -7.04 6.51
CA ASN A 244 13.00 -7.69 7.26
C ASN A 244 12.74 -7.00 8.62
N VAL A 245 12.47 -5.70 8.61
CA VAL A 245 12.20 -4.92 9.84
C VAL A 245 11.02 -3.96 9.67
N SER A 246 10.34 -3.66 10.77
CA SER A 246 9.34 -2.60 10.86
C SER A 246 9.91 -1.40 11.61
N SER A 247 9.72 -0.18 11.11
CA SER A 247 10.16 1.04 11.78
C SER A 247 9.20 2.20 11.55
N THR A 248 9.20 3.16 12.47
CA THR A 248 8.44 4.40 12.32
C THR A 248 9.35 5.54 11.86
N VAL A 249 8.89 6.28 10.84
CA VAL A 249 9.49 7.53 10.39
C VAL A 249 8.55 8.68 10.77
N TYR A 250 9.10 9.73 11.35
CA TYR A 250 8.32 10.90 11.78
C TYR A 250 8.48 12.06 10.80
N CYS A 251 7.37 12.72 10.45
CA CYS A 251 7.36 13.90 9.58
C CYS A 251 6.34 14.95 10.05
N ASN A 252 6.48 16.19 9.61
CA ASN A 252 5.55 17.28 9.95
C ASN A 252 4.46 17.50 8.87
N ASN A 253 4.38 16.65 7.85
CA ASN A 253 3.48 16.83 6.72
C ASN A 253 2.38 15.77 6.67
N GLN A 254 1.19 16.15 7.14
CA GLN A 254 0.04 15.25 7.18
C GLN A 254 -0.42 14.78 5.79
N GLY A 255 -0.23 15.61 4.76
CA GLY A 255 -0.53 15.23 3.37
C GLY A 255 0.32 14.06 2.88
N VAL A 256 1.61 14.04 3.25
CA VAL A 256 2.52 12.93 2.91
C VAL A 256 2.22 11.69 3.74
N VAL A 257 1.83 11.83 5.00
CA VAL A 257 1.31 10.72 5.83
C VAL A 257 0.11 10.05 5.15
N TYR A 258 -0.86 10.84 4.69
CA TYR A 258 -2.03 10.29 3.99
C TYR A 258 -1.67 9.64 2.66
N ALA A 259 -0.78 10.26 1.88
CA ALA A 259 -0.33 9.70 0.60
C ALA A 259 0.43 8.38 0.78
N TRP A 260 1.31 8.29 1.79
CA TRP A 260 2.03 7.08 2.17
C TRP A 260 1.06 5.97 2.58
N LYS A 261 0.11 6.27 3.48
CA LYS A 261 -0.91 5.32 3.94
C LYS A 261 -1.81 4.83 2.80
N ALA A 262 -2.15 5.70 1.86
CA ALA A 262 -2.90 5.32 0.67
C ALA A 262 -2.07 4.51 -0.35
N GLY A 263 -0.73 4.55 -0.23
CA GLY A 263 0.19 3.99 -1.21
C GLY A 263 0.17 4.74 -2.54
N ARG A 264 -0.25 6.01 -2.56
CA ARG A 264 -0.35 6.82 -3.79
C ARG A 264 -0.52 8.32 -3.50
N SER A 265 -0.14 9.16 -4.46
CA SER A 265 -0.47 10.59 -4.49
C SER A 265 -1.13 11.00 -5.80
N ARG A 266 -1.97 12.04 -5.73
CA ARG A 266 -2.53 12.74 -6.89
C ARG A 266 -1.44 13.45 -7.70
N ASN A 267 -0.46 14.04 -7.01
CA ASN A 267 0.65 14.71 -7.68
C ASN A 267 1.58 13.66 -8.33
N PRO A 268 1.82 13.71 -9.66
CA PRO A 268 2.60 12.68 -10.35
C PRO A 268 4.03 12.55 -9.81
N GLN A 269 4.70 13.66 -9.55
CA GLN A 269 6.08 13.67 -9.08
C GLN A 269 6.17 13.14 -7.65
N GLN A 270 5.24 13.54 -6.78
CA GLN A 270 5.14 12.99 -5.43
C GLN A 270 4.83 11.48 -5.45
N ASN A 271 3.96 11.03 -6.36
CA ASN A 271 3.61 9.62 -6.51
C ASN A 271 4.82 8.79 -6.95
N ASP A 272 5.65 9.29 -7.86
CA ASP A 272 6.91 8.65 -8.27
C ASP A 272 7.89 8.49 -7.09
N ALA A 273 8.02 9.51 -6.24
CA ALA A 273 8.84 9.40 -5.02
C ALA A 273 8.30 8.32 -4.05
N ILE A 274 6.98 8.24 -3.87
CA ILE A 274 6.33 7.18 -3.07
C ILE A 274 6.56 5.81 -3.70
N MET A 275 6.40 5.67 -5.03
CA MET A 275 6.66 4.42 -5.75
C MET A 275 8.07 3.90 -5.50
N ARG A 276 9.08 4.77 -5.63
CA ARG A 276 10.48 4.40 -5.42
C ARG A 276 10.79 4.04 -3.96
N ALA A 277 10.18 4.75 -3.02
CA ALA A 277 10.31 4.42 -1.61
C ALA A 277 9.67 3.06 -1.28
N LEU A 278 8.47 2.78 -1.81
CA LEU A 278 7.80 1.49 -1.65
C LEU A 278 8.59 0.35 -2.32
N ALA A 279 9.18 0.58 -3.49
CA ALA A 279 10.03 -0.42 -4.15
C ALA A 279 11.24 -0.80 -3.28
N CYS A 280 11.90 0.19 -2.69
CA CYS A 280 12.99 -0.03 -1.74
C CYS A 280 12.51 -0.79 -0.48
N CYS A 281 11.32 -0.45 0.04
CA CYS A 281 10.71 -1.23 1.13
C CYS A 281 10.51 -2.69 0.73
N ILE A 282 9.99 -2.98 -0.46
CA ILE A 282 9.76 -4.36 -0.93
C ILE A 282 11.09 -5.11 -1.07
N GLU A 283 12.08 -4.52 -1.74
CA GLU A 283 13.40 -5.11 -1.98
C GLU A 283 14.12 -5.53 -0.69
N HIS A 284 13.95 -4.75 0.38
CA HIS A 284 14.58 -5.00 1.68
C HIS A 284 13.63 -5.62 2.71
N ASN A 285 12.38 -5.92 2.31
CA ASN A 285 11.31 -6.37 3.20
C ASN A 285 11.13 -5.44 4.43
N LEU A 286 11.13 -4.13 4.21
CA LEU A 286 10.92 -3.10 5.22
C LEU A 286 9.44 -2.75 5.32
N ARG A 287 8.95 -2.62 6.55
CA ARG A 287 7.65 -2.04 6.84
C ARG A 287 7.84 -0.69 7.51
N VAL A 288 7.59 0.38 6.76
CA VAL A 288 7.74 1.75 7.26
C VAL A 288 6.38 2.37 7.53
N ASP A 289 6.13 2.73 8.78
CA ASP A 289 4.98 3.54 9.17
C ASP A 289 5.39 5.01 9.22
N LEU A 290 4.65 5.88 8.52
CA LEU A 290 4.88 7.32 8.57
C LEU A 290 3.93 7.95 9.60
N VAL A 291 4.46 8.67 10.58
CA VAL A 291 3.71 9.26 11.69
C VAL A 291 3.92 10.77 11.74
N TYR A 292 2.84 11.51 11.94
CA TYR A 292 2.90 12.95 12.08
C TYR A 292 3.55 13.34 13.42
N VAL A 293 4.43 14.34 13.39
CA VAL A 293 4.99 15.03 14.56
C VAL A 293 4.89 16.54 14.35
N ASN A 294 4.65 17.31 15.41
CA ASN A 294 4.65 18.77 15.32
C ASN A 294 6.05 19.29 14.96
N THR A 295 6.13 20.34 14.13
CA THR A 295 7.39 20.97 13.71
C THR A 295 8.30 21.36 14.88
N SER A 296 7.76 21.85 16.00
CA SER A 296 8.57 22.20 17.19
C SER A 296 9.31 21.00 17.79
N ASN A 297 8.77 19.80 17.57
CA ASN A 297 9.28 18.54 18.09
C ASN A 297 10.00 17.73 17.00
N ASN A 298 10.15 18.28 15.79
CA ASN A 298 10.83 17.61 14.70
C ASN A 298 12.31 18.03 14.66
N PRO A 299 13.25 17.19 15.10
CA PRO A 299 14.67 17.55 15.09
C PRO A 299 15.21 17.72 13.65
N ALA A 300 14.49 17.23 12.63
CA ALA A 300 14.87 17.36 11.23
C ALA A 300 14.53 18.73 10.61
N ASP A 301 13.78 19.61 11.29
CA ASP A 301 13.40 20.94 10.78
C ASP A 301 14.63 21.85 10.56
N ARG A 302 15.58 21.86 11.50
CA ARG A 302 16.80 22.65 11.36
C ARG A 302 17.68 22.21 10.18
N PRO A 303 18.04 20.92 10.03
CA PRO A 303 18.86 20.49 8.90
C PRO A 303 18.13 20.66 7.56
N SER A 304 16.80 20.54 7.48
CA SER A 304 16.06 20.84 6.25
C SER A 304 16.10 22.31 5.85
N ARG A 305 16.37 23.21 6.82
CA ARG A 305 16.57 24.66 6.61
C ARG A 305 18.03 25.07 6.42
N GLY A 306 18.97 24.13 6.38
CA GLY A 306 20.39 24.44 6.24
C GLY A 306 21.03 24.95 7.53
N LEU A 307 20.47 24.57 8.69
CA LEU A 307 21.04 24.83 10.01
C LEU A 307 21.48 23.53 10.68
N GLN A 308 22.52 23.59 11.51
CA GLN A 308 22.88 22.44 12.33
C GLN A 308 21.74 22.07 13.30
N PRO A 309 21.42 20.78 13.47
CA PRO A 309 20.43 20.33 14.43
C PRO A 309 20.89 20.61 15.87
N LEU A 310 19.94 20.65 16.81
CA LEU A 310 20.24 20.84 18.24
C LEU A 310 20.68 19.52 18.89
N GLY A 311 21.45 19.63 19.97
CA GLY A 311 21.89 18.49 20.79
C GLY A 311 23.13 17.79 20.24
N HIS A 312 23.32 16.52 20.64
CA HIS A 312 24.51 15.72 20.33
C HIS A 312 24.39 14.91 19.03
N LEU A 313 23.73 15.47 18.00
CA LEU A 313 23.58 14.80 16.71
C LEU A 313 24.83 15.01 15.84
N THR A 314 25.42 13.92 15.35
CA THR A 314 26.60 13.96 14.49
C THR A 314 26.21 13.93 13.03
N ARG A 315 27.00 14.58 12.18
CA ARG A 315 26.79 14.46 10.74
C ARG A 315 27.20 13.07 10.28
N ALA A 316 26.38 12.42 9.48
CA ALA A 316 26.70 11.10 8.95
C ALA A 316 27.98 11.14 8.10
N SER A 317 28.92 10.22 8.35
CA SER A 317 30.14 10.06 7.55
C SER A 317 29.82 9.50 6.16
N ASP A 318 28.89 8.54 6.11
CA ASP A 318 28.45 7.91 4.86
C ASP A 318 27.31 8.69 4.23
N THR A 319 27.49 9.07 2.98
CA THR A 319 26.48 9.82 2.23
C THR A 319 25.47 8.85 1.63
N ILE A 320 24.19 8.99 1.98
CA ILE A 320 23.14 8.25 1.28
C ILE A 320 23.10 8.72 -0.19
N PRO A 321 23.32 7.83 -1.16
CA PRO A 321 23.42 8.23 -2.55
C PRO A 321 22.08 8.78 -3.06
N ILE A 322 22.15 9.97 -3.65
CA ILE A 322 21.04 10.55 -4.38
C ILE A 322 20.86 9.74 -5.67
N ALA A 323 19.65 9.23 -5.87
CA ALA A 323 19.29 8.52 -7.10
C ALA A 323 19.61 9.41 -8.31
N VAL A 324 20.10 8.83 -9.42
CA VAL A 324 20.52 9.60 -10.61
C VAL A 324 19.43 10.57 -11.07
N THR A 325 18.18 10.13 -11.03
CA THR A 325 16.97 10.90 -11.36
C THR A 325 16.68 12.08 -10.43
N LEU A 326 17.40 12.23 -9.32
CA LEU A 326 17.24 13.32 -8.36
C LEU A 326 18.47 14.24 -8.31
N ARG A 327 19.60 13.88 -8.94
CA ARG A 327 20.86 14.65 -8.85
C ARG A 327 20.79 16.04 -9.47
N TYR A 328 19.86 16.27 -10.40
CA TYR A 328 19.60 17.60 -10.98
C TYR A 328 18.62 18.44 -10.14
N LEU A 329 18.02 17.85 -9.09
CA LEU A 329 17.07 18.51 -8.19
C LEU A 329 17.60 18.66 -6.77
N LEU A 330 18.57 17.83 -6.37
CA LEU A 330 19.12 17.74 -5.04
C LEU A 330 20.64 17.57 -5.09
N SER A 331 21.34 18.26 -4.18
CA SER A 331 22.75 18.00 -3.87
C SER A 331 22.93 17.75 -2.38
N THR A 332 23.95 16.99 -1.98
CA THR A 332 24.29 16.85 -0.57
C THR A 332 24.70 18.21 -0.02
N ALA A 333 24.09 18.64 1.09
CA ALA A 333 24.44 19.91 1.72
C ALA A 333 25.81 19.80 2.40
N VAL A 334 26.66 20.80 2.26
CA VAL A 334 27.90 20.96 3.03
C VAL A 334 27.68 22.13 4.00
N PHE A 335 27.91 21.87 5.27
CA PHE A 335 27.75 22.82 6.38
C PHE A 335 29.11 23.25 6.90
#